data_AF-A0A9W8IXD0-F1
#
_entry.id   AF-A0A9W8IXD0-F1
#
_cell.length_a   1.000
_cell.length_b   1.000
_cell.length_c   1.000
_cell.angle_alpha   90.00
_cell.angle_beta   90.00
_cell.angle_gamma   90.00
#
_symmetry.space_group_name_H-M   'P 1'
#
loop_
_entity.id
_entity.type
_entity.pdbx_description
1 polymer ?
#
loop_
_entity_poly.entity_id
_entity_poly.type
_entity_poly.pdbx_seq_one_letter_code
_entity_poly.pdbx_strand_id
1 'polypeptide(L)'
;MGEGYHNFHHQFPMDYRNAFHWYQYDPTKWFIALCGALGWASSLRRFPYNEIQKGVLTMQLKGLKKLQDSLEWPAEPKDLPILTWDKFQEASKTRQLVLVSGFIHDVSSIVDEHPGGRYHLTNNIGKDASAAFFGGVYNHSNAAHNLLSTLRVGILAGGLEVVTEHSIPPGQRLVITEKKTLLDGSEEI
;
A
#
# COMPACT_ATOMS: atom_id res chain seq x y z
N MET A 1 19.93 -0.56 24.98
CA MET A 1 20.42 0.80 24.63
C MET A 1 21.76 0.62 23.93
N GLY A 2 21.87 0.83 22.61
CA GLY A 2 23.15 0.64 21.93
C GLY A 2 23.13 0.65 20.40
N GLU A 3 22.09 0.10 19.77
CA GLU A 3 22.07 -0.06 18.31
C GLU A 3 21.80 1.26 17.57
N GLY A 4 20.91 2.12 18.07
CA GLY A 4 20.57 3.39 17.40
C GLY A 4 21.71 4.42 17.36
N TYR A 5 22.52 4.51 18.42
CA TYR A 5 23.62 5.48 18.51
C TYR A 5 24.87 5.03 17.73
N HIS A 6 25.19 3.73 17.76
CA HIS A 6 26.25 3.17 16.92
C HIS A 6 25.93 3.33 15.43
N ASN A 7 24.68 3.09 15.03
CA ASN A 7 24.24 3.28 13.65
C ASN A 7 24.39 4.74 13.19
N PHE A 8 24.13 5.72 14.07
CA PHE A 8 24.30 7.13 13.72
C PHE A 8 25.77 7.49 13.48
N HIS A 9 26.68 7.06 14.37
CA HIS A 9 28.11 7.36 14.22
C HIS A 9 28.72 6.68 12.99
N HIS A 10 28.35 5.42 12.70
CA HIS A 10 28.78 4.75 11.47
C HIS A 10 28.24 5.41 10.20
N GLN A 11 27.01 5.94 10.26
CA GLN A 11 26.37 6.60 9.11
C GLN A 11 26.88 8.04 8.89
N PHE A 12 27.25 8.75 9.96
CA PHE A 12 27.67 10.15 9.94
C PHE A 12 28.94 10.38 10.78
N PRO A 13 30.09 9.78 10.43
CA PRO A 13 31.30 9.79 11.25
C PRO A 13 31.91 11.18 11.47
N MET A 14 31.56 12.14 10.60
CA MET A 14 32.02 13.52 10.69
C MET A 14 31.14 14.41 11.58
N ASP A 15 29.99 13.92 12.07
CA ASP A 15 29.18 14.65 13.06
C ASP A 15 29.76 14.40 14.45
N TYR A 16 30.07 15.47 15.19
CA TYR A 16 30.63 15.32 16.54
C TYR A 16 29.63 14.72 17.55
N ARG A 17 28.34 14.65 17.18
CA ARG A 17 27.27 14.08 18.00
C ARG A 17 27.14 12.58 17.71
N ASN A 18 26.92 11.78 18.75
CA ASN A 18 26.48 10.38 18.61
C ASN A 18 24.95 10.25 18.52
N ALA A 19 24.23 11.34 18.79
CA ALA A 19 22.78 11.41 18.75
C ALA A 19 22.30 12.71 18.11
N PHE A 20 21.38 12.66 17.14
CA PHE A 20 20.96 13.87 16.43
C PHE A 20 19.80 14.62 17.09
N HIS A 21 18.97 13.97 17.92
CA HIS A 21 17.97 14.69 18.71
C HIS A 21 18.62 15.38 19.91
N TRP A 22 18.07 16.52 20.30
CA TRP A 22 18.58 17.33 21.40
C TRP A 22 18.34 16.67 22.77
N TYR A 23 17.23 15.95 22.94
CA TYR A 23 16.83 15.27 24.17
C TYR A 23 17.49 13.90 24.36
N GLN A 24 18.21 13.39 23.35
CA GLN A 24 18.93 12.13 23.46
C GLN A 24 20.18 12.31 24.33
N TYR A 25 20.29 11.47 25.37
CA TYR A 25 21.45 11.44 26.25
C TYR A 25 22.70 11.06 25.46
N ASP A 26 23.64 12.01 25.38
CA ASP A 26 24.89 11.88 24.66
C ASP A 26 25.97 12.67 25.43
N PRO A 27 26.61 12.05 26.44
CA PRO A 27 27.58 12.72 27.30
C PRO A 27 28.78 13.22 26.50
N THR A 28 29.15 12.52 25.40
CA THR A 28 30.24 12.91 24.50
C THR A 28 29.90 14.20 23.74
N LYS A 29 28.67 14.36 23.23
CA LYS A 29 28.20 15.61 22.61
C LYS A 29 28.36 16.81 23.54
N TRP A 30 27.99 16.65 24.81
CA TRP A 30 27.98 17.73 25.78
C TRP A 30 29.41 18.10 26.18
N PHE A 31 30.26 17.10 26.40
CA PHE A 31 31.68 17.26 26.66
C PHE A 31 32.40 17.99 25.51
N ILE A 32 32.23 17.53 24.27
CA ILE A 32 32.85 18.15 23.09
C ILE A 32 32.32 19.58 22.86
N ALA A 33 31.01 19.82 23.10
CA ALA A 33 30.43 21.15 23.01
C ALA A 33 31.02 22.11 24.06
N LEU A 34 31.25 21.64 25.30
CA LEU A 34 31.93 22.41 26.34
C LEU A 34 33.39 22.71 25.95
N CYS A 35 34.13 21.72 25.45
CA CYS A 35 35.49 21.94 24.92
C CYS A 35 35.48 22.97 23.77
N GLY A 36 34.44 22.94 22.93
CA GLY A 36 34.24 23.96 21.89
C GLY A 36 34.01 25.35 22.44
N ALA A 37 33.16 25.49 23.46
CA ALA A 37 32.87 26.76 24.13
C ALA A 37 34.09 27.34 24.86
N LEU A 38 34.95 26.47 25.43
CA LEU A 38 36.20 26.86 26.10
C LEU A 38 37.38 27.07 25.13
N GLY A 39 37.17 26.88 23.82
CA GLY A 39 38.21 27.04 22.79
C GLY A 39 39.21 25.89 22.67
N TRP A 40 38.99 24.77 23.39
CA TRP A 40 39.81 23.56 23.30
C TRP A 40 39.52 22.72 22.05
N ALA A 41 38.37 22.94 21.40
CA ALA A 41 38.01 22.31 20.13
C ALA A 41 37.48 23.36 19.14
N SER A 42 38.08 23.47 17.96
CA SER A 42 37.78 24.55 17.01
C SER A 42 37.09 24.09 15.71
N SER A 43 36.88 22.78 15.53
CA SER A 43 36.37 22.19 14.28
C SER A 43 35.18 21.24 14.48
N LEU A 44 34.20 21.62 15.29
CA LEU A 44 32.97 20.83 15.48
C LEU A 44 32.13 20.86 14.19
N ARG A 45 32.01 19.70 13.53
CA ARG A 45 31.19 19.54 12.33
C ARG A 45 29.86 18.88 12.68
N ARG A 46 28.78 19.32 12.04
CA ARG A 46 27.45 18.71 12.13
C ARG A 46 27.00 18.31 10.72
N PHE A 47 26.38 17.16 10.61
CA PHE A 47 25.77 16.73 9.36
C PHE A 47 24.47 17.51 9.12
N PRO A 48 24.13 17.86 7.86
CA PRO A 48 22.91 18.61 7.57
C PRO A 48 21.66 17.87 8.06
N TYR A 49 20.80 18.58 8.79
CA TYR A 49 19.61 18.00 9.42
C TYR A 49 18.68 17.30 8.41
N ASN A 50 18.50 17.90 7.24
CA ASN A 50 17.68 17.34 6.15
C ASN A 50 18.14 15.95 5.71
N GLU A 51 19.46 15.71 5.63
CA GLU A 51 19.99 14.41 5.21
C GLU A 51 19.81 13.34 6.29
N ILE A 52 19.92 13.73 7.56
CA ILE A 52 19.57 12.85 8.69
C ILE A 52 18.08 12.48 8.62
N GLN A 53 17.19 13.46 8.39
CA GLN A 53 15.75 13.22 8.27
C GLN A 53 15.40 12.30 7.09
N LYS A 54 16.05 12.46 5.93
CA LYS A 54 15.89 11.53 4.80
C LYS A 54 16.26 10.10 5.18
N GLY A 55 17.35 9.92 5.94
CA GLY A 55 17.76 8.61 6.44
C GLY A 55 16.71 7.97 7.37
N VAL A 56 16.19 8.75 8.32
CA VAL A 56 15.10 8.32 9.23
C VAL A 56 13.85 7.92 8.44
N LEU A 57 13.40 8.78 7.52
CA LEU A 57 12.25 8.51 6.66
C LEU A 57 12.47 7.25 5.83
N THR A 58 13.68 7.04 5.31
CA THR A 58 14.01 5.83 4.53
C THR A 58 13.86 4.56 5.38
N MET A 59 14.29 4.57 6.65
CA MET A 59 14.10 3.42 7.54
C MET A 59 12.63 3.18 7.88
N GLN A 60 11.85 4.25 8.09
CA GLN A 60 10.41 4.14 8.29
C GLN A 60 9.71 3.55 7.05
N LEU A 61 10.03 4.05 5.85
CA LEU A 61 9.50 3.54 4.59
C LEU A 61 9.87 2.07 4.36
N LYS A 62 11.10 1.64 4.69
CA LYS A 62 11.48 0.21 4.64
C LYS A 62 10.64 -0.64 5.58
N GLY A 63 10.40 -0.16 6.81
CA GLY A 63 9.54 -0.85 7.77
C GLY A 63 8.10 -0.98 7.27
N LEU A 64 7.53 0.11 6.74
CA LEU A 64 6.20 0.12 6.16
C LEU A 64 6.12 -0.75 4.90
N LYS A 65 7.14 -0.76 4.03
CA LYS A 65 7.21 -1.65 2.87
C LYS A 65 7.20 -3.11 3.28
N LYS A 66 7.99 -3.50 4.30
CA LYS A 66 7.99 -4.86 4.84
C LYS A 66 6.61 -5.27 5.37
N LEU A 67 5.91 -4.36 6.05
CA LEU A 67 4.54 -4.60 6.50
C LEU A 67 3.60 -4.76 5.30
N GLN A 68 3.67 -3.85 4.33
CA GLN A 68 2.88 -3.90 3.10
C GLN A 68 3.05 -5.23 2.37
N ASP A 69 4.28 -5.72 2.24
CA ASP A 69 4.61 -6.97 1.54
C ASP A 69 4.17 -8.23 2.30
N SER A 70 3.83 -8.09 3.57
CA SER A 70 3.28 -9.19 4.39
C SER A 70 1.76 -9.33 4.27
N LEU A 71 1.09 -8.36 3.64
CA LEU A 71 -0.35 -8.38 3.41
C LEU A 71 -0.68 -9.10 2.10
N GLU A 72 -1.86 -9.70 2.05
CA GLU A 72 -2.42 -10.24 0.81
C GLU A 72 -3.00 -9.10 -0.02
N TRP A 73 -2.53 -8.99 -1.27
CA TRP A 73 -3.00 -8.00 -2.24
C TRP A 73 -3.81 -8.68 -3.33
N PRO A 74 -4.83 -8.00 -3.89
CA PRO A 74 -5.62 -8.54 -4.98
C PRO A 74 -4.74 -8.77 -6.22
N ALA A 75 -5.15 -9.73 -7.06
CA ALA A 75 -4.52 -9.98 -8.35
C ALA A 75 -4.50 -8.70 -9.20
N GLU A 76 -3.40 -8.48 -9.92
CA GLU A 76 -3.30 -7.33 -10.81
C GLU A 76 -4.23 -7.51 -12.01
N PRO A 77 -4.88 -6.44 -12.51
CA PRO A 77 -5.79 -6.54 -13.65
C PRO A 77 -5.17 -7.20 -14.89
N LYS A 78 -3.87 -6.99 -15.11
CA LYS A 78 -3.13 -7.58 -16.26
C LYS A 78 -3.04 -9.11 -16.20
N ASP A 79 -3.13 -9.68 -15.01
CA ASP A 79 -3.01 -11.13 -14.77
C ASP A 79 -4.39 -11.82 -14.78
N LEU A 80 -5.48 -11.04 -14.84
CA LEU A 80 -6.84 -11.57 -14.84
C LEU A 80 -7.27 -12.03 -16.24
N PRO A 81 -7.94 -13.19 -16.35
CA PRO A 81 -8.46 -13.65 -17.63
C PRO A 81 -9.59 -12.73 -18.11
N ILE A 82 -9.61 -12.46 -19.42
CA ILE A 82 -10.67 -11.71 -20.07
C ILE A 82 -11.75 -12.70 -20.54
N LEU A 83 -12.98 -12.54 -20.06
CA LEU A 83 -14.13 -13.38 -20.38
C LEU A 83 -15.19 -12.61 -21.17
N THR A 84 -15.81 -13.25 -22.15
CA THR A 84 -17.00 -12.70 -22.82
C THR A 84 -18.23 -12.84 -21.93
N TRP A 85 -19.29 -12.08 -22.23
CA TRP A 85 -20.57 -12.17 -21.51
C TRP A 85 -21.12 -13.60 -21.45
N ASP A 86 -21.09 -14.33 -22.57
CA ASP A 86 -21.60 -15.70 -22.63
C ASP A 86 -20.80 -16.65 -21.72
N LYS A 87 -19.46 -16.52 -21.69
CA LYS A 87 -18.61 -17.32 -20.80
C LYS A 87 -18.85 -16.97 -19.33
N PHE A 88 -19.06 -15.68 -19.02
CA PHE A 88 -19.43 -15.23 -17.69
C PHE A 88 -20.77 -15.82 -17.25
N GLN A 89 -21.79 -15.78 -18.11
CA GLN A 89 -23.10 -16.40 -17.84
C GLN A 89 -22.97 -17.91 -17.62
N GLU A 90 -22.23 -18.62 -18.47
CA GLU A 90 -22.05 -20.07 -18.35
C GLU A 90 -21.34 -20.44 -17.05
N ALA A 91 -20.25 -19.74 -16.71
CA ALA A 91 -19.54 -19.96 -15.46
C ALA A 91 -20.41 -19.63 -14.22
N SER A 92 -21.33 -18.67 -14.34
CA SER A 92 -22.23 -18.27 -13.25
C SER A 92 -23.31 -19.31 -12.94
N LYS A 93 -23.51 -20.32 -13.79
CA LYS A 93 -24.42 -21.44 -13.51
C LYS A 93 -23.87 -22.38 -12.44
N THR A 94 -22.54 -22.47 -12.33
CA THR A 94 -21.86 -23.39 -11.41
C THR A 94 -21.15 -22.67 -10.26
N ARG A 95 -20.71 -21.43 -10.49
CA ARG A 95 -20.03 -20.58 -9.50
C ARG A 95 -20.87 -19.36 -9.16
N GLN A 96 -20.69 -18.83 -7.95
CA GLN A 96 -21.38 -17.63 -7.51
C GLN A 96 -20.61 -16.40 -7.98
N LEU A 97 -20.80 -16.04 -9.25
CA LEU A 97 -20.09 -14.92 -9.87
C LEU A 97 -20.97 -13.69 -9.98
N VAL A 98 -20.40 -12.51 -9.72
CA VAL A 98 -21.05 -11.21 -9.86
C VAL A 98 -20.14 -10.25 -10.61
N LEU A 99 -20.70 -9.48 -11.54
CA LEU A 99 -19.97 -8.44 -12.24
C LEU A 99 -20.12 -7.11 -11.50
N VAL A 100 -18.99 -6.45 -11.20
CA VAL A 100 -18.97 -5.11 -10.61
C VAL A 100 -17.86 -4.30 -11.28
N SER A 101 -18.22 -3.16 -11.87
CA SER A 101 -17.30 -2.22 -12.55
C SER A 101 -16.42 -2.88 -13.63
N GLY A 102 -16.95 -3.85 -14.37
CA GLY A 102 -16.19 -4.58 -15.40
C GLY A 102 -15.38 -5.78 -14.89
N PHE A 103 -15.18 -5.91 -13.57
CA PHE A 103 -14.52 -7.07 -12.96
C PHE A 103 -15.53 -8.14 -12.55
N ILE A 104 -15.18 -9.39 -12.84
CA ILE A 104 -15.90 -10.58 -12.40
C ILE A 104 -15.35 -11.00 -11.05
N HIS A 105 -16.25 -11.13 -10.08
CA HIS A 105 -15.91 -11.48 -8.69
C HIS A 105 -16.53 -12.83 -8.33
N ASP A 106 -15.76 -13.70 -7.67
CA ASP A 106 -16.30 -14.90 -7.04
C ASP A 106 -16.68 -14.58 -5.59
N VAL A 107 -17.99 -14.54 -5.33
CA VAL A 107 -18.52 -14.18 -4.01
C VAL A 107 -18.86 -15.39 -3.16
N SER A 108 -18.46 -16.60 -3.58
CA SER A 108 -18.81 -17.85 -2.90
C SER A 108 -18.36 -17.89 -1.44
N SER A 109 -17.26 -17.21 -1.09
CA SER A 109 -16.74 -17.14 0.28
C SER A 109 -17.49 -16.16 1.18
N ILE A 110 -18.19 -15.17 0.62
CA ILE A 110 -18.82 -14.08 1.38
C ILE A 110 -20.35 -14.11 1.32
N VAL A 111 -20.93 -14.98 0.50
CA VAL A 111 -22.38 -15.01 0.22
C VAL A 111 -23.23 -15.15 1.49
N ASP A 112 -22.77 -15.95 2.45
CA ASP A 112 -23.48 -16.25 3.70
C ASP A 112 -23.19 -15.22 4.81
N GLU A 113 -22.04 -14.53 4.70
CA GLU A 113 -21.55 -13.60 5.71
C GLU A 113 -21.76 -12.14 5.32
N HIS A 114 -22.34 -11.88 4.15
CA HIS A 114 -22.56 -10.53 3.64
C HIS A 114 -23.41 -9.71 4.61
N PRO A 115 -22.91 -8.56 5.14
CA PRO A 115 -23.61 -7.79 6.18
C PRO A 115 -24.99 -7.27 5.77
N GLY A 116 -25.22 -7.02 4.49
CA GLY A 116 -26.53 -6.62 3.96
C GLY A 116 -27.52 -7.78 3.85
N GLY A 117 -27.07 -9.02 4.07
CA GLY A 117 -27.83 -10.25 3.90
C GLY A 117 -27.52 -10.96 2.58
N ARG A 118 -27.62 -12.30 2.62
CA ARG A 118 -27.34 -13.23 1.50
C ARG A 118 -28.09 -12.90 0.21
N TYR A 119 -29.34 -12.45 0.35
CA TYR A 119 -30.26 -12.21 -0.76
C TYR A 119 -29.71 -11.20 -1.79
N HIS A 120 -28.98 -10.18 -1.33
CA HIS A 120 -28.40 -9.16 -2.22
C HIS A 120 -27.34 -9.72 -3.16
N LEU A 121 -26.61 -10.77 -2.74
CA LEU A 121 -25.63 -11.43 -3.60
C LEU A 121 -26.30 -12.49 -4.46
N THR A 122 -27.15 -13.35 -3.88
CA THR A 122 -27.77 -14.46 -4.64
C THR A 122 -28.64 -13.97 -5.79
N ASN A 123 -29.33 -12.84 -5.64
CA ASN A 123 -30.13 -12.25 -6.71
C ASN A 123 -29.34 -11.66 -7.87
N ASN A 124 -28.06 -11.36 -7.62
CA ASN A 124 -27.16 -10.73 -8.57
C ASN A 124 -26.13 -11.71 -9.16
N ILE A 125 -26.23 -13.01 -8.85
CA ILE A 125 -25.42 -14.04 -9.50
C ILE A 125 -25.66 -13.98 -11.02
N GLY A 126 -24.57 -13.93 -11.78
CA GLY A 126 -24.58 -13.79 -13.23
C GLY A 126 -25.07 -12.43 -13.73
N LYS A 127 -25.10 -11.38 -12.89
CA LYS A 127 -25.56 -10.04 -13.29
C LYS A 127 -24.51 -8.97 -13.01
N ASP A 128 -24.72 -7.82 -13.63
CA ASP A 128 -24.03 -6.58 -13.29
C ASP A 128 -24.67 -5.96 -12.05
N ALA A 129 -23.94 -5.99 -10.94
CA ALA A 129 -24.33 -5.41 -9.66
C ALA A 129 -23.66 -4.05 -9.39
N SER A 130 -23.01 -3.44 -10.40
CA SER A 130 -22.29 -2.16 -10.25
C SER A 130 -23.17 -1.08 -9.64
N ALA A 131 -24.37 -0.88 -10.18
CA ALA A 131 -25.30 0.11 -9.66
C ALA A 131 -25.68 -0.17 -8.20
N ALA A 132 -25.91 -1.43 -7.83
CA ALA A 132 -26.24 -1.80 -6.46
C ALA A 132 -25.07 -1.55 -5.49
N PHE A 133 -23.84 -1.77 -5.94
CA PHE A 133 -22.62 -1.63 -5.15
C PHE A 133 -22.20 -0.16 -4.93
N PHE A 134 -22.31 0.70 -5.94
CA PHE A 134 -21.88 2.11 -5.90
C PHE A 134 -22.98 3.10 -5.48
N GLY A 135 -23.94 2.70 -4.66
CA GLY A 135 -24.93 3.63 -4.10
C GLY A 135 -26.31 3.64 -4.76
N GLY A 136 -26.59 2.77 -5.73
CA GLY A 136 -27.97 2.52 -6.19
C GLY A 136 -28.82 1.78 -5.14
N VAL A 137 -28.18 1.08 -4.19
CA VAL A 137 -28.83 0.50 -3.00
C VAL A 137 -28.10 0.93 -1.73
N TYR A 138 -26.78 0.71 -1.69
CA TYR A 138 -25.90 1.16 -0.58
C TYR A 138 -24.59 1.70 -1.14
N ASN A 139 -24.08 2.78 -0.55
CA ASN A 139 -22.73 3.25 -0.84
C ASN A 139 -21.74 2.51 0.07
N HIS A 140 -21.04 1.52 -0.47
CA HIS A 140 -20.19 0.62 0.32
C HIS A 140 -18.97 1.35 0.91
N SER A 141 -18.49 0.86 2.05
CA SER A 141 -17.34 1.43 2.74
C SER A 141 -16.02 1.07 2.03
N ASN A 142 -14.95 1.82 2.31
CA ASN A 142 -13.62 1.50 1.77
C ASN A 142 -13.17 0.06 2.07
N ALA A 143 -13.57 -0.50 3.22
CA ALA A 143 -13.27 -1.87 3.58
C ALA A 143 -13.96 -2.87 2.63
N ALA A 144 -15.23 -2.61 2.27
CA ALA A 144 -15.96 -3.42 1.31
C ALA A 144 -15.36 -3.31 -0.11
N HIS A 145 -14.89 -2.12 -0.51
CA HIS A 145 -14.16 -1.97 -1.78
C HIS A 145 -12.84 -2.78 -1.80
N ASN A 146 -12.09 -2.77 -0.70
CA ASN A 146 -10.86 -3.56 -0.58
C ASN A 146 -11.16 -5.07 -0.62
N LEU A 147 -12.16 -5.53 0.14
CA LEU A 147 -12.56 -6.93 0.13
C LEU A 147 -13.04 -7.37 -1.26
N LEU A 148 -13.88 -6.56 -1.92
CA LEU A 148 -14.35 -6.90 -3.26
C LEU A 148 -13.16 -7.10 -4.22
N SER A 149 -12.11 -6.27 -4.11
CA SER A 149 -10.95 -6.39 -4.99
C SER A 149 -10.20 -7.72 -4.86
N THR A 150 -10.18 -8.34 -3.68
CA THR A 150 -9.53 -9.65 -3.48
C THR A 150 -10.33 -10.80 -4.07
N LEU A 151 -11.62 -10.59 -4.36
CA LEU A 151 -12.51 -11.60 -4.95
C LEU A 151 -12.48 -11.60 -6.48
N ARG A 152 -11.65 -10.75 -7.12
CA ARG A 152 -11.54 -10.66 -8.58
C ARG A 152 -11.00 -11.97 -9.17
N VAL A 153 -11.71 -12.49 -10.17
CA VAL A 153 -11.34 -13.72 -10.89
C VAL A 153 -11.29 -13.54 -12.42
N GLY A 154 -11.67 -12.36 -12.92
CA GLY A 154 -11.61 -12.07 -14.35
C GLY A 154 -12.08 -10.65 -14.68
N ILE A 155 -11.94 -10.28 -15.95
CA ILE A 155 -12.41 -9.02 -16.52
C ILE A 155 -13.42 -9.34 -17.63
N LEU A 156 -14.53 -8.60 -17.69
CA LEU A 156 -15.49 -8.76 -18.77
C LEU A 156 -15.00 -8.06 -20.05
N ALA A 157 -14.93 -8.79 -21.16
CA ALA A 157 -14.60 -8.28 -22.48
C ALA A 157 -15.60 -7.20 -22.92
N GLY A 158 -15.13 -5.99 -23.21
CA GLY A 158 -16.00 -4.86 -23.56
C GLY A 158 -16.83 -4.34 -22.39
N GLY A 159 -16.62 -4.86 -21.17
CA GLY A 159 -17.04 -4.17 -19.97
C GLY A 159 -16.38 -2.80 -19.94
N LEU A 160 -17.16 -1.75 -19.68
CA LEU A 160 -16.71 -0.36 -19.60
C LEU A 160 -15.70 -0.18 -18.46
N GLU A 161 -14.47 -0.66 -18.64
CA GLU A 161 -13.34 -0.18 -17.88
C GLU A 161 -12.77 1.03 -18.61
N VAL A 162 -13.37 2.18 -18.31
CA VAL A 162 -12.52 3.37 -18.23
C VAL A 162 -11.77 3.19 -16.92
N VAL A 163 -10.44 3.08 -16.96
CA VAL A 163 -9.59 3.14 -15.76
C VAL A 163 -9.90 4.48 -15.09
N THR A 164 -10.79 4.47 -14.11
CA THR A 164 -11.19 5.63 -13.32
C THR A 164 -10.61 5.48 -11.91
N GLU A 165 -10.64 6.53 -11.10
CA GLU A 165 -10.17 6.48 -9.70
C GLU A 165 -10.86 5.39 -8.84
N HIS A 166 -11.96 4.81 -9.32
CA HIS A 166 -12.71 3.74 -8.68
C HIS A 166 -12.22 2.33 -9.04
N SER A 167 -11.37 2.16 -10.06
CA SER A 167 -10.78 0.86 -10.39
C SER A 167 -9.70 0.45 -9.39
N ILE A 168 -9.04 1.44 -8.77
CA ILE A 168 -8.03 1.27 -7.74
C ILE A 168 -8.71 1.17 -6.37
N PRO A 169 -8.63 0.00 -5.70
CA PRO A 169 -9.15 -0.18 -4.35
C PRO A 169 -8.55 0.87 -3.40
N PRO A 170 -9.32 1.41 -2.44
CA PRO A 170 -8.83 2.42 -1.50
C PRO A 170 -7.50 2.07 -0.83
N GLY A 171 -7.29 0.80 -0.47
CA GLY A 171 -6.05 0.30 0.14
C GLY A 171 -4.83 0.30 -0.79
N GLN A 172 -5.04 0.36 -2.11
CA GLN A 172 -3.98 0.40 -3.12
C GLN A 172 -3.74 1.81 -3.69
N ARG A 173 -4.48 2.83 -3.24
CA ARG A 173 -4.27 4.23 -3.70
C ARG A 173 -2.92 4.80 -3.27
N LEU A 174 -2.37 4.27 -2.18
CA LEU A 174 -1.04 4.63 -1.69
C LEU A 174 -0.26 3.35 -1.45
N VAL A 175 0.76 3.12 -2.26
CA VAL A 175 1.65 1.95 -2.17
C VAL A 175 3.09 2.46 -2.11
N ILE A 176 3.87 1.92 -1.19
CA ILE A 176 5.30 2.16 -1.11
C ILE A 176 5.98 1.28 -2.15
N THR A 177 6.73 1.89 -3.06
CA THR A 177 7.49 1.18 -4.09
C THR A 177 8.93 1.70 -4.15
N GLU A 178 9.85 0.84 -4.59
CA GLU A 178 11.23 1.24 -4.82
C GLU A 178 11.33 2.00 -6.15
N LYS A 179 12.14 3.07 -6.18
CA LYS A 179 12.31 3.86 -7.39
C LYS A 179 12.85 3.02 -8.56
N LYS A 180 13.66 2.01 -8.28
CA LYS A 180 14.19 1.10 -9.31
C LYS A 180 13.04 0.37 -10.04
N THR A 181 12.10 -0.19 -9.30
CA THR A 181 10.93 -0.90 -9.86
C THR A 181 10.08 -0.02 -10.77
N LEU A 182 9.95 1.27 -10.45
CA LEU A 182 9.23 2.23 -11.31
C LEU A 182 9.94 2.49 -12.64
N LEU A 183 11.28 2.50 -12.63
CA LEU A 183 12.07 2.72 -13.84
C LEU A 183 12.02 1.49 -14.75
N ASP A 184 12.19 0.29 -14.16
CA ASP A 184 12.13 -0.97 -14.90
C ASP A 184 10.77 -1.16 -15.58
N GLY A 185 9.66 -0.80 -14.93
CA GLY A 185 8.31 -0.88 -15.51
C GLY A 185 7.98 0.19 -16.57
N SER A 186 8.83 1.21 -16.74
CA SER A 186 8.65 2.26 -17.76
C SER A 186 9.35 1.96 -19.09
N GLU A 187 10.24 0.96 -19.12
CA GLU A 187 10.95 0.54 -20.33
C GLU A 187 10.19 -0.53 -21.13
N GLU A 188 9.13 -1.12 -20.58
CA GLU A 188 8.28 -2.13 -21.24
C GLU A 188 7.09 -1.55 -22.04
N ILE A 189 7.00 -0.22 -22.20
CA ILE A 189 5.92 0.48 -22.95
C ILE A 189 6.44 1.07 -24.25
#